data_AF-A0A7W3VEN6-F1
#
_entry.id   AF-A0A7W3VEN6-F1
#
_cell.length_a   1.000
_cell.length_b   1.000
_cell.length_c   1.000
_cell.angle_alpha   90.00
_cell.angle_beta   90.00
_cell.angle_gamma   90.00
#
_symmetry.space_group_name_H-M   'P 1'
#
loop_
_entity.id
_entity.type
_entity.pdbx_description
1 polymer ?
#
loop_
_entity_poly.entity_id
_entity_poly.type
_entity_poly.pdbx_seq_one_letter_code
_entity_poly.pdbx_strand_id
1 'polypeptide(L)' 'MQAKTVLISCPNCNAPVTLEVTQLILGTKFSCGQCSALIGLSSDSTDTVSQAINDYESTKKSVKK' A
#
# COMPACT_ATOMS: atom_id res chain seq x y z
N MET A 1 -9.58 -1.79 12.27
CA MET A 1 -8.81 -1.30 11.10
C MET A 1 -9.09 -2.26 9.95
N GLN A 2 -9.42 -1.78 8.74
CA GLN A 2 -9.58 -2.65 7.57
C GLN A 2 -8.22 -2.75 6.86
N ALA A 3 -7.56 -3.91 6.94
CA ALA A 3 -6.37 -4.19 6.15
C ALA A 3 -6.80 -4.31 4.69
N LYS A 4 -6.41 -3.36 3.85
CA LYS A 4 -6.76 -3.35 2.42
C LYS A 4 -5.65 -4.04 1.66
N THR A 5 -5.91 -5.25 1.21
CA THR A 5 -4.93 -6.04 0.45
C THR A 5 -5.18 -5.88 -1.04
N VAL A 6 -4.14 -5.59 -1.82
CA VAL A 6 -4.18 -5.47 -3.28
C VAL A 6 -3.22 -6.45 -3.92
N LEU A 7 -3.61 -7.01 -5.06
CA LEU A 7 -2.78 -7.89 -5.88
C LEU A 7 -2.22 -7.08 -7.05
N ILE A 8 -0.90 -7.08 -7.21
CA ILE A 8 -0.22 -6.50 -8.37
C ILE A 8 0.64 -7.54 -9.07
N SER A 9 0.87 -7.37 -10.37
CA SER A 9 1.86 -8.17 -11.09
C SER A 9 3.27 -7.62 -10.85
N CYS A 10 4.21 -8.48 -10.47
CA CYS A 10 5.60 -8.09 -10.29
C CYS A 10 6.21 -7.63 -11.64
N PRO A 11 6.90 -6.48 -11.71
CA PRO A 11 7.49 -6.00 -12.96
C PRO A 11 8.63 -6.89 -13.49
N ASN A 12 9.26 -7.70 -12.63
CA ASN A 12 10.43 -8.51 -13.00
C ASN A 12 10.07 -9.94 -13.47
N CYS A 13 9.07 -10.56 -12.85
CA CYS A 13 8.69 -11.96 -13.14
C CYS A 13 7.21 -12.14 -13.47
N ASN A 14 6.44 -11.05 -13.50
CA ASN A 14 4.99 -11.04 -13.71
C ASN A 14 4.17 -11.83 -12.68
N ALA A 15 4.80 -12.36 -11.63
CA ALA A 15 4.13 -13.11 -10.58
C ALA A 15 3.17 -12.21 -9.77
N PRO A 16 2.02 -12.74 -9.33
CA PRO A 16 1.10 -12.01 -8.46
C PRO A 16 1.73 -11.77 -7.09
N VAL A 17 1.81 -10.51 -6.68
CA VAL A 17 2.29 -10.07 -5.38
C VAL A 17 1.14 -9.48 -4.60
N THR A 18 0.89 -10.07 -3.44
CA THR A 18 -0.09 -9.59 -2.47
C THR A 18 0.57 -8.54 -1.59
N LEU A 19 0.04 -7.32 -1.60
CA LEU A 19 0.54 -6.23 -0.79
C LEU A 19 -0.56 -5.73 0.13
N GLU A 20 -0.20 -5.42 1.37
CA GLU A 20 -1.09 -4.77 2.32
C GLU A 20 -0.91 -3.25 2.19
N VAL A 21 -1.95 -2.56 1.73
CA VAL A 21 -1.90 -1.13 1.40
C VAL A 21 -1.51 -0.31 2.63
N THR A 22 -1.99 -0.67 3.82
CA THR A 22 -1.66 0.07 5.04
C THR A 22 -0.17 -0.04 5.35
N GLN A 23 0.41 -1.24 5.26
CA GLN A 23 1.85 -1.44 5.43
C GLN A 23 2.68 -0.73 4.36
N LEU A 24 2.24 -0.77 3.10
CA LEU A 24 2.87 -0.03 2.00
C LEU A 24 2.98 1.46 2.31
N ILE A 25 1.90 2.06 2.79
CA ILE A 25 1.81 3.50 3.11
C ILE A 25 2.66 3.84 4.33
N LEU A 26 2.78 2.92 5.28
CA LEU A 26 3.71 3.02 6.41
C LEU A 26 5.19 2.87 6.00
N GLY A 27 5.50 2.76 4.70
CA GLY A 27 6.86 2.65 4.18
C GLY A 27 7.41 1.22 4.15
N THR A 28 6.54 0.21 4.31
CA THR A 28 6.95 -1.20 4.28
C THR A 28 7.22 -1.63 2.84
N LYS A 29 8.36 -2.29 2.63
CA LYS A 29 8.75 -2.86 1.34
C LYS A 29 8.36 -4.33 1.29
N PHE A 30 7.74 -4.76 0.21
CA PHE A 30 7.30 -6.12 -0.03
C PHE A 30 8.27 -6.84 -0.95
N SER A 31 8.79 -8.00 -0.54
CA SER A 31 9.63 -8.83 -1.39
C SER A 31 8.77 -9.82 -2.20
N CYS A 32 8.95 -9.87 -3.51
CA CYS A 32 8.32 -10.89 -4.35
C CYS A 32 8.90 -12.27 -4.02
N GLY A 33 8.03 -13.24 -3.69
CA GLY A 33 8.45 -14.60 -3.34
C GLY A 33 8.98 -15.46 -4.49
N GLN A 34 8.98 -14.95 -5.73
CA GLN A 34 9.46 -15.71 -6.91
C GLN A 34 10.80 -15.20 -7.44
N CYS A 35 11.01 -13.89 -7.45
CA CYS A 35 12.23 -13.28 -7.98
C CYS A 35 13.02 -12.46 -6.95
N SER A 36 12.54 -12.42 -5.70
CA SER A 36 13.11 -11.62 -4.62
C SER A 36 13.19 -10.11 -4.92
N ALA A 37 12.44 -9.63 -5.92
CA ALA A 37 12.34 -8.20 -6.22
C ALA A 37 11.71 -7.47 -5.03
N LEU A 38 12.25 -6.30 -4.68
CA LEU A 38 11.72 -5.43 -3.64
C LEU A 38 10.74 -4.43 -4.28
N ILE A 39 9.49 -4.49 -3.87
CA ILE A 39 8.43 -3.57 -4.29
C ILE A 39 8.07 -2.70 -3.09
N GLY A 40 8.21 -1.38 -3.23
CA GLY A 40 7.79 -0.40 -2.24
C GLY A 40 7.12 0.78 -2.93
N LEU A 41 6.39 1.57 -2.14
CA LEU A 41 5.97 2.89 -2.59
C LEU A 41 7.22 3.76 -2.82
N SER A 42 7.27 4.45 -3.96
CA SER A 42 8.32 5.44 -4.20
C SER A 42 8.23 6.55 -3.15
N SER A 43 9.39 7.02 -2.71
CA SER A 43 9.49 8.07 -1.69
C SER A 43 8.67 9.31 -2.06
N ASP A 44 8.64 9.68 -3.34
CA ASP A 44 7.88 10.81 -3.88
C ASP A 44 6.35 10.72 -3.72
N SER A 45 5.79 9.52 -3.66
CA SER A 45 4.33 9.33 -3.53
C SER A 45 3.89 9.02 -2.10
N THR A 46 4.84 8.88 -1.17
CA THR A 46 4.54 8.49 0.22
C THR A 46 3.79 9.61 0.95
N ASP A 47 4.18 10.88 0.74
CA ASP A 47 3.58 12.05 1.39
C ASP A 47 2.11 12.24 0.96
N THR A 48 1.86 12.25 -0.35
CA THR A 48 0.51 12.37 -0.95
C THR A 48 -0.42 11.26 -0.49
N VAL A 49 0.05 10.01 -0.45
CA VAL A 49 -0.78 8.88 -0.06
C VAL A 49 -1.04 8.88 1.46
N SER A 50 -0.06 9.27 2.27
CA SER A 50 -0.23 9.42 3.72
C SER A 50 -1.25 10.51 4.04
N GLN A 51 -1.21 11.64 3.34
CA GLN A 51 -2.19 12.72 3.50
C GLN A 51 -3.60 12.27 3.11
N ALA A 52 -3.76 11.60 1.96
CA ALA A 52 -5.04 11.09 1.50
C ALA A 52 -5.66 10.04 2.46
N ILE A 53 -4.85 9.19 3.09
CA ILE A 53 -5.33 8.26 4.14
C ILE A 53 -5.79 9.03 5.37
N ASN A 54 -5.02 10.03 5.80
CA ASN A 54 -5.38 10.84 6.96
C ASN A 54 -6.70 11.59 6.73
N ASP A 55 -6.89 12.16 5.55
CA ASP A 55 -8.15 12.79 5.14
C ASP A 55 -9.31 11.78 5.07
N TYR A 56 -9.05 10.58 4.55
CA TYR A 56 -10.04 9.50 4.49
C TYR A 56 -10.46 9.00 5.88
N GLU A 57 -9.52 8.80 6.80
CA GLU A 57 -9.80 8.40 8.18
C GLU A 57 -10.57 9.49 8.95
N SER A 58 -10.22 10.75 8.72
CA SER A 58 -10.88 11.91 9.33
C SER A 58 -12.34 12.03 8.88
N THR A 59 -12.60 11.84 7.58
CA THR A 59 -13.95 11.86 7.03
C THR A 59 -14.78 10.63 7.42
N LYS A 60 -14.17 9.43 7.54
CA LYS A 60 -14.85 8.22 8.04
C LYS A 60 -15.39 8.37 9.46
N LYS A 61 -14.72 9.15 10.32
CA LYS A 61 -15.21 9.44 11.68
C LYS A 61 -16.42 10.38 11.69
N SER A 62 -16.51 11.27 10.71
CA SER A 62 -17.60 12.24 10.59
C SER A 62 -18.85 11.68 9.90
N VAL A 63 -18.72 10.61 9.10
CA VAL A 63 -19.85 9.84 8.52
C VAL A 63 -20.25 8.68 9.45
N LYS A 64 -20.37 8.98 10.74
CA LYS A 64 -21.16 8.19 11.69
C LYS A 64 -22.22 9.13 12.27
N LYS A 65 -23.28 9.35 11.50
CA LYS A 65 -24.51 9.96 12.01
C LYS A 65 -25.70 9.27 11.39
#